data_AF-A0A3D2F5A9-F1
#
_entry.id   AF-A0A3D2F5A9-F1
#
_cell.length_a   1.000
_cell.length_b   1.000
_cell.length_c   1.000
_cell.angle_alpha   90.00
_cell.angle_beta   90.00
_cell.angle_gamma   90.00
#
_symmetry.space_group_name_H-M   'P 1'
#
loop_
_entity.id
_entity.type
_entity.pdbx_description
1 polymer ?
#
loop_
_entity_poly.entity_id
_entity_poly.type
_entity_poly.pdbx_seq_one_letter_code
_entity_poly.pdbx_strand_id
1 'polypeptide(L)'
;MHRKFIATVVATSILFTGFAAAPARANQEDVGRALAALIGIAIVGAVIHDSNKDKKSKVKVYKQPEKKVQKKQVQKKKKHVQARPLPRRVAQHLLPSKCLRSFETRRGTARIFGQRCLERNYEFTHRLPQHCERRVRTDRGSRFGFGARCLRKQGYKLARR
;
A
#
# COMPACT_ATOMS: atom_id res chain seq x y z
N MET A 1 46.72 -19.29 -13.04
CA MET A 1 46.48 -18.67 -11.71
C MET A 1 45.18 -17.84 -11.67
N HIS A 2 44.88 -17.02 -12.69
CA HIS A 2 43.70 -16.14 -12.77
C HIS A 2 42.33 -16.85 -12.75
N ARG A 3 42.24 -18.09 -13.27
CA ARG A 3 40.99 -18.88 -13.20
C ARG A 3 40.53 -19.19 -11.77
N LYS A 4 41.48 -19.37 -10.84
CA LYS A 4 41.18 -19.60 -9.42
C LYS A 4 40.68 -18.31 -8.74
N PHE A 5 41.26 -17.16 -9.12
CA PHE A 5 40.87 -15.84 -8.60
C PHE A 5 39.47 -15.40 -9.07
N ILE A 6 39.13 -15.65 -10.34
CA ILE A 6 37.79 -15.37 -10.87
C ILE A 6 36.74 -16.25 -10.17
N ALA A 7 37.06 -17.54 -9.97
CA ALA A 7 36.16 -18.46 -9.28
C ALA A 7 35.88 -18.04 -7.82
N THR A 8 36.90 -17.56 -7.09
CA THR A 8 36.71 -17.09 -5.70
C THR A 8 35.83 -15.84 -5.63
N VAL A 9 36.02 -14.88 -6.54
CA VAL A 9 35.23 -13.63 -6.54
C VAL A 9 33.75 -13.90 -6.88
N VAL A 10 33.49 -14.79 -7.85
CA VAL A 10 32.12 -15.17 -8.24
C VAL A 10 31.42 -15.95 -7.11
N ALA A 11 32.12 -16.88 -6.45
CA ALA A 11 31.54 -17.63 -5.34
C ALA A 11 31.16 -16.73 -4.15
N THR A 12 31.99 -15.74 -3.82
CA THR A 12 31.71 -14.80 -2.72
C THR A 12 30.51 -13.90 -2.98
N SER A 13 30.29 -13.46 -4.23
CA SER A 13 29.20 -12.54 -4.57
C SER A 13 27.82 -13.19 -4.53
N ILE A 14 27.73 -14.49 -4.83
CA ILE A 14 26.48 -15.26 -4.71
C ILE A 14 26.08 -15.44 -3.24
N LEU A 15 27.06 -15.66 -2.35
CA LEU A 15 26.84 -15.82 -0.91
C LEU A 15 26.23 -14.59 -0.23
N PHE A 16 26.68 -13.37 -0.62
CA PHE A 16 26.16 -12.13 -0.03
C PHE A 16 24.77 -11.73 -0.52
N THR A 17 24.35 -12.21 -1.70
CA THR A 17 23.05 -11.84 -2.29
C THR A 17 21.86 -12.59 -1.65
N GLY A 18 22.13 -13.67 -0.89
CA GLY A 18 21.10 -14.51 -0.27
C GLY A 18 20.46 -13.99 1.03
N PHE A 19 21.05 -12.99 1.70
CA PHE A 19 20.59 -12.55 3.04
C PHE A 19 19.62 -11.36 3.04
N ALA A 20 19.30 -10.76 1.88
CA ALA A 20 18.45 -9.55 1.80
C ALA A 20 17.01 -9.81 1.32
N ALA A 21 16.57 -11.07 1.26
CA ALA A 21 15.19 -11.42 0.90
C ALA A 21 14.43 -11.88 2.15
N ALA A 22 13.98 -10.94 2.99
CA ALA A 22 12.92 -11.23 3.94
C ALA A 22 11.61 -11.46 3.15
N PRO A 23 11.00 -12.66 3.18
CA PRO A 23 9.73 -12.88 2.53
C PRO A 23 8.63 -12.18 3.34
N ALA A 24 8.12 -11.06 2.85
CA ALA A 24 6.79 -10.60 3.25
C ALA A 24 5.76 -11.54 2.62
N ARG A 25 5.53 -12.71 3.23
CA ARG A 25 4.55 -13.70 2.77
C ARG A 25 3.42 -13.76 3.79
N ALA A 26 2.34 -13.05 3.47
CA ALA A 26 1.02 -13.35 3.97
C ALA A 26 0.52 -14.58 3.19
N ASN A 27 0.54 -15.76 3.82
CA ASN A 27 -0.29 -16.88 3.41
C ASN A 27 -0.78 -17.56 4.69
N GLN A 28 -2.10 -17.63 4.85
CA GLN A 28 -2.81 -17.86 6.11
C GLN A 28 -3.04 -19.33 6.42
N GLU A 29 -2.11 -20.22 6.08
CA GLU A 29 -2.29 -21.64 6.36
C GLU A 29 -0.89 -22.16 6.72
N ASP A 30 -0.75 -22.68 7.95
CA ASP A 30 0.48 -23.20 8.59
C ASP A 30 1.37 -22.22 9.39
N VAL A 31 0.76 -21.45 10.31
CA VAL A 31 1.47 -20.74 11.40
C VAL A 31 1.67 -21.68 12.60
N GLY A 32 2.44 -22.75 12.40
CA GLY A 32 2.69 -23.76 13.44
C GLY A 32 4.13 -23.84 13.93
N ARG A 33 5.10 -23.13 13.34
CA ARG A 33 6.51 -23.45 13.63
C ARG A 33 7.54 -22.33 13.50
N ALA A 34 7.20 -21.10 13.88
CA ALA A 34 8.21 -20.05 13.98
C ALA A 34 7.79 -18.94 14.95
N LEU A 35 7.98 -19.15 16.26
CA LEU A 35 7.95 -18.08 17.28
C LEU A 35 8.67 -18.58 18.55
N ALA A 36 9.99 -18.60 18.49
CA ALA A 36 10.85 -18.91 19.64
C ALA A 36 11.93 -17.83 19.81
N ALA A 37 11.54 -16.56 19.86
CA ALA A 37 12.49 -15.46 20.07
C ALA A 37 11.83 -14.15 20.54
N LEU A 38 11.03 -14.16 21.60
CA LEU A 38 10.76 -12.95 22.37
C LEU A 38 10.88 -13.25 23.87
N ILE A 39 11.91 -12.66 24.48
CA ILE A 39 12.32 -12.77 25.89
C ILE A 39 11.77 -11.58 26.70
N GLY A 40 11.30 -11.87 27.92
CA GLY A 40 11.31 -10.99 29.12
C GLY A 40 10.25 -9.88 29.13
N ILE A 41 9.26 -9.84 30.02
CA ILE A 41 9.28 -9.99 31.48
C ILE A 41 8.05 -10.80 31.91
N ALA A 42 8.26 -12.02 32.40
CA ALA A 42 7.27 -12.76 33.18
C ALA A 42 7.74 -12.81 34.64
N ILE A 43 8.06 -11.64 35.19
CA ILE A 43 8.48 -11.52 36.60
C ILE A 43 7.21 -11.61 37.45
N VAL A 44 6.98 -12.82 37.94
CA VAL A 44 6.34 -13.15 39.22
C VAL A 44 4.84 -12.81 39.32
N GLY A 45 4.02 -13.62 38.66
CA GLY A 45 2.61 -13.82 39.01
C GLY A 45 2.33 -15.16 39.71
N ALA A 46 3.38 -15.92 40.02
CA ALA A 46 3.28 -17.23 40.64
C ALA A 46 3.90 -17.19 42.03
N VAL A 47 3.25 -16.50 42.96
CA VAL A 47 3.41 -16.78 44.38
C VAL A 47 2.00 -17.00 44.92
N ILE A 48 1.70 -18.29 45.03
CA ILE A 48 0.70 -18.91 45.90
C ILE A 48 -0.74 -18.86 45.41
N HIS A 49 -1.24 -20.01 44.94
CA HIS A 49 -2.22 -20.71 45.75
C HIS A 49 -2.29 -22.19 45.37
N ASP A 50 -1.69 -23.02 46.23
CA ASP A 50 -2.20 -24.36 46.52
C ASP A 50 -2.73 -24.34 47.97
N SER A 51 -3.57 -25.31 48.29
CA SER A 51 -4.18 -25.63 49.58
C SER A 51 -5.46 -24.87 49.92
N ASN A 52 -6.57 -25.52 49.53
CA ASN A 52 -7.75 -25.76 50.35
C ASN A 52 -7.65 -25.22 51.80
N LYS A 53 -8.50 -24.25 52.14
CA LYS A 53 -9.37 -24.29 53.32
C LYS A 53 -10.16 -22.99 53.46
N ASP A 54 -11.43 -23.17 53.76
CA ASP A 54 -12.32 -22.17 54.30
C ASP A 54 -11.63 -21.34 55.39
N LYS A 55 -11.50 -20.02 55.17
CA LYS A 55 -11.60 -19.00 56.23
C LYS A 55 -11.57 -17.57 55.67
N LYS A 56 -12.70 -16.91 55.91
CA LYS A 56 -13.01 -15.46 55.92
C LYS A 56 -11.80 -14.52 56.04
N SER A 57 -11.77 -13.48 55.21
CA SER A 57 -11.27 -12.15 55.58
C SER A 57 -12.05 -11.07 54.84
N LYS A 58 -12.63 -10.15 55.62
CA LYS A 58 -13.56 -9.10 55.19
C LYS A 58 -12.78 -7.95 54.53
N VAL A 59 -13.07 -7.64 53.27
CA VAL A 59 -12.75 -6.34 52.68
C VAL A 59 -14.04 -5.51 52.65
N LYS A 60 -14.09 -4.45 53.45
CA LYS A 60 -15.20 -3.47 53.42
C LYS A 60 -15.11 -2.68 52.12
N VAL A 61 -15.91 -3.06 51.13
CA VAL A 61 -16.14 -2.27 49.92
C VAL A 61 -17.06 -1.12 50.28
N TYR A 62 -16.52 0.10 50.35
CA TYR A 62 -17.33 1.31 50.42
C TYR A 62 -18.07 1.48 49.08
N LYS A 63 -19.39 1.24 49.07
CA LYS A 63 -20.24 1.58 47.94
C LYS A 63 -20.37 3.11 47.88
N GLN A 64 -19.67 3.72 46.94
CA GLN A 64 -19.86 5.12 46.58
C GLN A 64 -21.27 5.32 46.01
N PRO A 65 -22.02 6.37 46.42
CA PRO A 65 -23.37 6.60 45.92
C PRO A 65 -23.33 6.96 44.42
N GLU A 66 -24.08 6.20 43.62
CA GLU A 66 -24.30 6.45 42.20
C GLU A 66 -24.93 7.83 41.98
N LYS A 67 -24.10 8.81 41.63
CA LYS A 67 -24.60 10.04 41.00
C LYS A 67 -25.07 9.67 39.60
N LYS A 68 -26.39 9.67 39.39
CA LYS A 68 -27.00 9.62 38.05
C LYS A 68 -26.55 10.84 37.24
N VAL A 69 -25.44 10.70 36.51
CA VAL A 69 -24.98 11.69 35.55
C VAL A 69 -25.93 11.63 34.36
N GLN A 70 -26.82 12.63 34.26
CA GLN A 70 -27.61 12.86 33.07
C GLN A 70 -26.63 13.10 31.91
N LYS A 71 -26.46 12.10 31.04
CA LYS A 71 -25.68 12.21 29.81
C LYS A 71 -26.40 13.20 28.89
N LYS A 72 -26.07 14.49 29.01
CA LYS A 72 -26.40 15.50 27.99
C LYS A 72 -25.82 14.98 26.67
N GLN A 73 -26.70 14.55 25.77
CA GLN A 73 -26.30 14.19 24.41
C GLN A 73 -25.84 15.46 23.71
N VAL A 74 -24.54 15.72 23.78
CA VAL A 74 -23.89 16.74 22.96
C VAL A 74 -23.98 16.25 21.52
N GLN A 75 -24.97 16.74 20.79
CA GLN A 75 -25.05 16.59 19.34
C GLN A 75 -23.80 17.24 18.75
N LYS A 76 -22.73 16.46 18.57
CA LYS A 76 -21.54 16.88 17.82
C LYS A 76 -21.99 17.14 16.39
N LYS A 77 -22.31 18.39 16.05
CA LYS A 77 -22.41 18.86 14.67
C LYS A 77 -21.12 18.44 13.97
N LYS A 78 -21.21 17.44 13.08
CA LYS A 78 -20.09 16.99 12.26
C LYS A 78 -19.67 18.20 11.42
N LYS A 79 -18.59 18.89 11.79
CA LYS A 79 -18.01 19.92 10.93
C LYS A 79 -17.60 19.21 9.65
N HIS A 80 -18.18 19.58 8.52
CA HIS A 80 -17.79 19.06 7.21
C HIS A 80 -16.35 19.50 6.96
N VAL A 81 -15.39 18.60 7.21
CA VAL A 81 -13.99 18.83 6.88
C VAL A 81 -13.91 18.74 5.36
N GLN A 82 -13.81 19.89 4.69
CA GLN A 82 -13.57 19.92 3.26
C GLN A 82 -12.14 19.43 2.99
N ALA A 83 -12.01 18.42 2.14
CA ALA A 83 -10.69 17.92 1.73
C ALA A 83 -9.93 19.04 1.02
N ARG A 84 -8.69 19.29 1.46
CA ARG A 84 -7.81 20.28 0.84
C ARG A 84 -7.57 19.89 -0.63
N PRO A 85 -7.71 20.82 -1.58
CA PRO A 85 -7.45 20.53 -2.99
C PRO A 85 -6.01 20.08 -3.21
N LEU A 86 -5.81 19.14 -4.14
CA LEU A 86 -4.50 18.58 -4.45
C LEU A 86 -3.55 19.67 -4.97
N PRO A 87 -2.28 19.70 -4.53
CA PRO A 87 -1.30 20.64 -5.08
C PRO A 87 -1.15 20.47 -6.60
N ARG A 88 -1.06 21.59 -7.34
CA ARG A 88 -0.92 21.60 -8.82
C ARG A 88 0.20 20.70 -9.34
N ARG A 89 1.36 20.67 -8.67
CA ARG A 89 2.51 19.83 -9.04
C ARG A 89 2.23 18.32 -8.97
N VAL A 90 1.28 17.91 -8.13
CA VAL A 90 0.81 16.52 -8.04
C VAL A 90 -0.25 16.28 -9.11
N ALA A 91 -1.23 17.18 -9.23
CA ALA A 91 -2.31 17.07 -10.22
C ALA A 91 -1.78 16.95 -11.66
N GLN A 92 -0.69 17.65 -11.99
CA GLN A 92 -0.08 17.56 -13.33
C GLN A 92 0.55 16.21 -13.64
N HIS A 93 0.79 15.33 -12.67
CA HIS A 93 1.27 13.97 -12.94
C HIS A 93 0.16 12.93 -12.81
N LEU A 94 -1.09 13.35 -12.57
CA LEU A 94 -2.25 12.48 -12.44
C LEU A 94 -3.08 12.47 -13.72
N LEU A 95 -3.05 11.35 -14.43
CA LEU A 95 -3.81 11.15 -15.65
C LEU A 95 -5.24 10.69 -15.34
N PRO A 96 -6.27 11.25 -16.02
CA PRO A 96 -7.63 10.79 -15.86
C PRO A 96 -7.79 9.33 -16.29
N SER A 97 -8.22 8.47 -15.36
CA SER A 97 -8.45 7.05 -15.63
C SER A 97 -9.48 6.80 -16.74
N LYS A 98 -10.47 7.70 -16.88
CA LYS A 98 -11.48 7.68 -17.96
C LYS A 98 -10.89 7.77 -19.38
N CYS A 99 -9.68 8.32 -19.52
CA CYS A 99 -9.02 8.44 -20.81
C CYS A 99 -8.15 7.24 -21.18
N LEU A 100 -7.91 6.33 -20.23
CA LEU A 100 -7.18 5.10 -20.48
C LEU A 100 -8.06 4.08 -21.20
N ARG A 101 -7.64 3.65 -22.38
CA ARG A 101 -8.31 2.61 -23.16
C ARG A 101 -7.34 1.51 -23.54
N SER A 102 -7.89 0.31 -23.68
CA SER A 102 -7.18 -0.88 -24.15
C SER A 102 -7.66 -1.18 -25.56
N PHE A 103 -6.74 -1.49 -26.46
CA PHE A 103 -7.03 -1.85 -27.83
C PHE A 103 -6.29 -3.13 -28.17
N GLU A 104 -6.98 -4.08 -28.79
CA GLU A 104 -6.31 -5.22 -29.39
C GLU A 104 -5.62 -4.81 -30.68
N THR A 105 -4.39 -5.28 -30.85
CA THR A 105 -3.58 -5.04 -32.04
C THR A 105 -2.92 -6.34 -32.46
N ARG A 106 -2.39 -6.39 -33.69
CA ARG A 106 -1.63 -7.55 -34.18
C ARG A 106 -0.42 -7.91 -33.31
N ARG A 107 0.10 -6.98 -32.51
CA ARG A 107 1.24 -7.18 -31.59
C ARG A 107 0.79 -7.40 -30.13
N GLY A 108 -0.48 -7.69 -29.93
CA GLY A 108 -1.12 -7.82 -28.62
C GLY A 108 -1.79 -6.54 -28.13
N THR A 109 -2.20 -6.57 -26.86
CA THR A 109 -3.01 -5.51 -26.26
C THR A 109 -2.21 -4.23 -26.00
N ALA A 110 -2.71 -3.12 -26.54
CA ALA A 110 -2.15 -1.79 -26.42
C ALA A 110 -3.00 -0.92 -25.48
N ARG A 111 -2.41 -0.48 -24.36
CA ARG A 111 -3.03 0.50 -23.45
C ARG A 111 -2.52 1.91 -23.73
N ILE A 112 -3.42 2.80 -24.12
CA ILE A 112 -3.10 4.21 -24.41
C ILE A 112 -4.10 5.16 -23.76
N PHE A 113 -3.65 6.38 -23.50
CA PHE A 113 -4.51 7.51 -23.21
C PHE A 113 -4.82 8.23 -24.51
N GLY A 114 -6.08 8.26 -24.92
CA GLY A 114 -6.48 8.88 -26.18
C GLY A 114 -6.26 10.39 -26.17
N GLN A 115 -5.63 10.94 -27.20
CA GLN A 115 -5.30 12.38 -27.28
C GLN A 115 -6.56 13.26 -27.10
N ARG A 116 -7.60 13.02 -27.92
CA ARG A 116 -8.88 13.75 -27.83
C ARG A 116 -9.54 13.71 -26.46
N CYS A 117 -9.35 12.62 -25.71
CA CYS A 117 -9.89 12.54 -24.36
C CYS A 117 -9.09 13.41 -23.39
N LEU A 118 -7.75 13.38 -23.49
CA LEU A 118 -6.86 14.18 -22.67
C LEU A 118 -7.10 15.68 -22.90
N GLU A 119 -7.18 16.12 -24.16
CA GLU A 119 -7.46 17.53 -24.51
C GLU A 119 -8.73 18.07 -23.85
N ARG A 120 -9.76 17.22 -23.70
CA ARG A 120 -11.04 17.61 -23.09
C ARG A 120 -11.08 17.51 -21.57
N ASN A 121 -10.21 16.70 -20.97
CA ASN A 121 -10.37 16.26 -19.57
C ASN A 121 -9.11 16.38 -18.72
N TYR A 122 -8.03 16.87 -19.30
CA TYR A 122 -6.74 16.97 -18.66
C TYR A 122 -6.07 18.30 -19.00
N GLU A 123 -6.00 19.18 -18.01
CA GLU A 123 -5.49 20.55 -18.14
C GLU A 123 -4.03 20.60 -18.64
N PHE A 124 -3.24 19.57 -18.34
CA PHE A 124 -1.80 19.55 -18.58
C PHE A 124 -1.39 18.75 -19.82
N THR A 125 -2.30 18.61 -20.80
CA THR A 125 -2.04 17.84 -22.03
C THR A 125 -0.79 18.30 -22.77
N HIS A 126 -0.54 19.62 -22.85
CA HIS A 126 0.64 20.22 -23.48
C HIS A 126 1.98 19.86 -22.80
N ARG A 127 1.95 19.35 -21.56
CA ARG A 127 3.16 18.91 -20.84
C ARG A 127 3.46 17.42 -21.02
N LEU A 128 2.59 16.69 -21.73
CA LEU A 128 2.80 15.28 -21.95
C LEU A 128 4.04 15.06 -22.82
N PRO A 129 4.91 14.09 -22.48
CA PRO A 129 6.12 13.86 -23.24
C PRO A 129 5.78 13.34 -24.64
N GLN A 130 6.22 14.07 -25.66
CA GLN A 130 5.97 13.79 -27.06
C GLN A 130 6.53 12.42 -27.50
N HIS A 131 7.63 11.97 -26.90
CA HIS A 131 8.20 10.64 -27.16
C HIS A 131 7.31 9.48 -26.68
N CYS A 132 6.31 9.75 -25.83
CA CYS A 132 5.31 8.76 -25.44
C CYS A 132 4.11 8.70 -26.39
N GLU A 133 4.04 9.57 -27.40
CA GLU A 133 3.00 9.52 -28.42
C GLU A 133 3.12 8.27 -29.28
N ARG A 134 1.98 7.67 -29.60
CA ARG A 134 1.91 6.49 -30.44
C ARG A 134 0.61 6.43 -31.21
N ARG A 135 0.73 5.95 -32.45
CA ARG A 135 -0.39 5.51 -33.26
C ARG A 135 -0.62 4.01 -33.07
N VAL A 136 -1.84 3.64 -32.73
CA VAL A 136 -2.28 2.26 -32.54
C VAL A 136 -3.23 1.91 -33.67
N ARG A 137 -2.86 0.94 -34.49
CA ARG A 137 -3.75 0.38 -35.51
C ARG A 137 -4.67 -0.64 -34.84
N THR A 138 -5.97 -0.41 -34.92
CA THR A 138 -7.02 -1.32 -34.47
C THR A 138 -7.89 -1.70 -35.66
N ASP A 139 -8.79 -2.66 -35.48
CA ASP A 139 -9.69 -3.12 -36.55
C ASP A 139 -10.69 -2.05 -36.99
N ARG A 140 -10.92 -1.03 -36.14
CA ARG A 140 -11.78 0.14 -36.42
C ARG A 140 -10.97 1.38 -36.83
N GLY A 141 -9.78 1.14 -37.38
CA GLY A 141 -8.86 2.16 -37.85
C GLY A 141 -7.79 2.59 -36.84
N SER A 142 -7.03 3.61 -37.19
CA SER A 142 -5.96 4.11 -36.33
C SER A 142 -6.52 4.94 -35.17
N ARG A 143 -5.89 4.80 -34.00
CA ARG A 143 -6.11 5.63 -32.81
C ARG A 143 -4.79 6.26 -32.40
N PHE A 144 -4.84 7.52 -32.00
CA PHE A 144 -3.67 8.27 -31.59
C PHE A 144 -3.78 8.67 -30.11
N GLY A 145 -2.64 8.68 -29.43
CA GLY A 145 -2.55 9.08 -28.04
C GLY A 145 -1.23 8.68 -27.42
N PHE A 146 -1.19 8.67 -26.09
CA PHE A 146 0.03 8.47 -25.33
C PHE A 146 0.06 7.07 -24.71
N GLY A 147 1.19 6.37 -24.84
CA GLY A 147 1.35 5.02 -24.31
C GLY A 147 1.34 4.99 -22.78
N ALA A 148 0.43 4.22 -22.18
CA ALA A 148 0.30 4.15 -20.73
C ALA A 148 1.59 3.64 -20.05
N ARG A 149 2.28 2.69 -20.67
CA ARG A 149 3.56 2.16 -20.17
C ARG A 149 4.67 3.22 -20.21
N CYS A 150 4.74 4.02 -21.27
CA CYS A 150 5.74 5.09 -21.40
C CYS A 150 5.48 6.19 -20.38
N LEU A 151 4.25 6.68 -20.28
CA LEU A 151 3.86 7.70 -19.31
C LEU A 151 4.14 7.28 -17.87
N ARG A 152 3.89 6.01 -17.52
CA ARG A 152 4.24 5.47 -16.19
C ARG A 152 5.74 5.52 -15.92
N LYS A 153 6.59 5.23 -16.92
CA LYS A 153 8.05 5.37 -16.80
C LYS A 153 8.48 6.82 -16.63
N GLN A 154 7.71 7.77 -17.15
CA GLN A 154 7.92 9.21 -16.99
C GLN A 154 7.32 9.77 -15.69
N GLY A 155 6.90 8.92 -14.76
CA GLY A 155 6.40 9.35 -13.44
C GLY A 155 4.92 9.72 -13.39
N TYR A 156 4.18 9.60 -14.50
CA TYR A 156 2.74 9.81 -14.49
C TYR A 156 2.01 8.65 -13.80
N LYS A 157 0.99 8.99 -13.02
CA LYS A 157 0.16 8.05 -12.26
C LYS A 157 -1.30 8.21 -12.69
N LEU A 158 -2.09 7.17 -12.47
CA LEU A 158 -3.55 7.27 -12.67
C LEU A 158 -4.19 8.00 -11.49
N ALA A 159 -5.06 8.96 -11.79
CA ALA A 159 -5.95 9.53 -10.79
C ALA A 159 -6.88 8.42 -10.25
N ARG A 160 -6.88 8.23 -8.92
CA ARG A 160 -7.85 7.34 -8.27
C ARG A 160 -9.22 8.00 -8.31
N ARG A 161 -10.25 7.16 -8.48
CA ARG A 161 -11.65 7.57 -8.42
C ARG A 161 -12.10 7.65 -6.97
#